data_AF-A0A2S2Q0K0-F1
#
_entry.id   AF-A0A2S2Q0K0-F1
#
_cell.length_a   1.000
_cell.length_b   1.000
_cell.length_c   1.000
_cell.angle_alpha   90.00
_cell.angle_beta   90.00
_cell.angle_gamma   90.00
#
_symmetry.space_group_name_H-M   'P 1'
#
loop_
_entity.id
_entity.type
_entity.pdbx_description
1 polymer ?
#
loop_
_entity_poly.entity_id
_entity_poly.type
_entity_poly.pdbx_seq_one_letter_code
_entity_poly.pdbx_strand_id
1 'polypeptide(L)'
;MASAGSSKSNTIVKCCCCHDLCWNFDKDIVRCSCCQRIYHKSCYYPTLLNVDTSFICIMCEDIKKYSKNVQNINISFGFNEKKIITRILMELYCKSENIELVKECPNPQMHPMYYKKISQPMSLGNIRRFLEQNRYDKVKYVIWDLSKIFGNVMIYLSPSDPYYKIANELNDYLFKMVEKWLPNLEL
;
A
#
# COMPACT_ATOMS: atom_id res chain seq x y z
N MET A 1 3.08 38.39 -33.13
CA MET A 1 1.90 37.88 -32.40
C MET A 1 1.66 36.44 -32.82
N ALA A 2 1.20 35.61 -31.87
CA ALA A 2 0.87 34.17 -31.93
C ALA A 2 1.88 33.26 -31.21
N SER A 3 1.73 33.20 -29.89
CA SER A 3 2.28 32.17 -29.00
C SER A 3 1.64 30.82 -29.33
N ALA A 4 2.45 29.83 -29.70
CA ALA A 4 2.02 28.45 -29.86
C ALA A 4 1.57 27.88 -28.50
N GLY A 5 0.26 27.84 -28.27
CA GLY A 5 -0.34 27.10 -27.16
C GLY A 5 -0.11 25.62 -27.39
N SER A 6 0.75 25.01 -26.58
CA SER A 6 0.91 23.56 -26.46
C SER A 6 -0.46 22.95 -26.16
N SER A 7 -1.05 22.29 -27.16
CA SER A 7 -2.23 21.45 -27.00
C SER A 7 -1.82 20.25 -26.15
N LYS A 8 -2.11 20.32 -24.84
CA LYS A 8 -1.99 19.16 -23.96
C LYS A 8 -2.80 18.02 -24.59
N SER A 9 -2.14 16.96 -25.03
CA SER A 9 -2.85 15.81 -25.59
C SER A 9 -3.77 15.25 -24.52
N ASN A 10 -5.06 15.13 -24.81
CA ASN A 10 -6.02 14.56 -23.87
C ASN A 10 -5.83 13.04 -23.85
N THR A 11 -5.04 12.54 -22.90
CA THR A 11 -4.82 11.10 -22.72
C THR A 11 -5.42 10.61 -21.41
N ILE A 12 -5.96 9.39 -21.44
CA ILE A 12 -6.42 8.68 -20.25
C ILE A 12 -5.22 7.98 -19.63
N VAL A 13 -5.10 8.08 -18.31
CA VAL A 13 -4.06 7.41 -17.52
C VAL A 13 -4.72 6.55 -16.45
N LYS A 14 -4.00 5.57 -15.92
CA LYS A 14 -4.48 4.66 -14.88
C LYS A 14 -3.69 4.85 -13.60
N CYS A 15 -4.36 5.01 -12.46
CA CYS A 15 -3.69 5.06 -11.17
C CYS A 15 -3.12 3.67 -10.80
N CYS A 16 -1.87 3.59 -10.37
CA CYS A 16 -1.22 2.33 -9.99
C CYS A 16 -1.81 1.67 -8.74
N CYS A 17 -2.58 2.38 -7.91
CA CYS A 17 -3.11 1.85 -6.65
C CYS A 17 -4.58 1.44 -6.75
N CYS A 18 -5.46 2.35 -7.17
CA CYS A 18 -6.89 2.05 -7.29
C CYS A 18 -7.27 1.48 -8.66
N HIS A 19 -6.37 1.51 -9.65
CA HIS A 19 -6.62 1.05 -11.01
C HIS A 19 -7.73 1.81 -11.77
N ASP A 20 -8.25 2.89 -11.19
CA ASP A 20 -9.19 3.80 -11.85
C ASP A 20 -8.53 4.55 -13.01
N LEU A 21 -9.32 4.81 -14.04
CA LEU A 21 -8.96 5.63 -15.18
C LEU A 21 -9.24 7.10 -14.86
N CYS A 22 -8.24 7.95 -15.07
CA CYS A 22 -8.32 9.39 -14.84
C CYS A 22 -7.72 10.17 -16.01
N TRP A 23 -8.11 11.44 -16.12
CA TRP A 23 -7.56 12.32 -17.14
C TRP A 23 -6.15 12.75 -16.78
N ASN A 24 -5.26 12.81 -17.78
CA ASN A 24 -3.85 13.18 -17.57
C ASN A 24 -3.63 14.60 -17.03
N PHE A 25 -4.67 15.45 -17.05
CA PHE A 25 -4.68 16.83 -16.56
C PHE A 25 -5.39 16.99 -15.21
N ASP A 26 -5.85 15.89 -14.60
CA ASP A 26 -6.45 15.93 -13.27
C ASP A 26 -5.47 16.53 -12.26
N LYS A 27 -5.96 17.45 -11.41
CA LYS A 27 -5.13 18.09 -10.38
C LYS A 27 -4.79 17.13 -9.25
N ASP A 28 -5.53 16.05 -9.11
CA ASP A 28 -5.37 15.08 -8.03
C ASP A 28 -4.46 13.92 -8.38
N ILE A 29 -3.83 13.92 -9.57
CA ILE A 29 -2.80 12.95 -9.94
C ILE A 29 -1.38 13.50 -9.81
N VAL A 30 -0.43 12.60 -9.64
CA VAL A 30 1.01 12.86 -9.68
C VAL A 30 1.71 11.82 -10.56
N ARG A 31 2.73 12.25 -11.28
CA ARG A 31 3.62 11.38 -12.07
C ARG A 31 4.99 11.30 -11.42
N CYS A 32 5.55 10.11 -11.36
CA CYS A 32 6.95 9.96 -10.96
C CYS A 32 7.87 10.53 -12.04
N SER A 33 8.88 11.33 -11.66
CA SER A 33 9.88 11.84 -12.60
C SER A 33 10.90 10.78 -13.03
N CYS A 34 10.95 9.63 -12.35
CA CYS A 34 11.91 8.55 -12.58
C CYS A 34 11.31 7.34 -13.33
N CYS A 35 9.99 7.18 -13.34
CA CYS A 35 9.33 6.06 -14.04
C CYS A 35 7.95 6.44 -14.54
N GLN A 36 7.28 5.53 -15.26
CA GLN A 36 5.96 5.78 -15.86
C GLN A 36 4.77 5.62 -14.89
N ARG A 37 5.02 5.46 -13.58
CA ARG A 37 3.94 5.26 -12.60
C ARG A 37 3.20 6.55 -12.30
N ILE A 38 1.88 6.42 -12.16
CA ILE A 38 0.94 7.51 -11.92
C ILE A 38 0.09 7.14 -10.71
N TYR A 39 -0.13 8.11 -9.82
CA TYR A 39 -0.89 7.92 -8.59
C TYR A 39 -1.88 9.05 -8.41
N HIS A 40 -3.08 8.76 -7.90
CA HIS A 40 -3.82 9.81 -7.19
C HIS A 40 -3.04 10.19 -5.93
N LYS A 41 -3.00 11.48 -5.61
CA LYS A 41 -2.35 12.03 -4.40
C LYS A 41 -2.88 11.38 -3.13
N SER A 42 -4.19 11.10 -3.10
CA SER A 42 -4.89 10.39 -2.03
C SER A 42 -4.62 8.88 -2.02
N CYS A 43 -4.35 8.25 -3.17
CA CYS A 43 -4.04 6.82 -3.23
C CYS A 43 -2.60 6.50 -2.80
N TYR A 44 -1.66 7.40 -3.04
CA TYR A 44 -0.27 7.21 -2.63
C TYR A 44 -0.13 7.31 -1.10
N TYR A 45 0.73 6.48 -0.51
CA TYR A 45 1.09 6.53 0.90
C TYR A 45 2.56 6.96 1.09
N PRO A 46 2.85 7.92 2.00
CA PRO A 46 1.89 8.75 2.73
C PRO A 46 1.07 9.63 1.78
N THR A 47 -0.11 10.06 2.24
CA THR A 47 -0.95 10.98 1.46
C THR A 47 -0.14 12.18 1.00
N LEU A 48 -0.17 12.47 -0.30
CA LEU A 48 0.66 13.52 -0.86
C LEU A 48 -0.06 14.87 -0.78
N LEU A 49 0.46 15.75 0.07
CA LEU A 49 0.01 17.13 0.21
C LEU A 49 0.99 18.05 -0.51
N ASN A 50 0.49 18.95 -1.36
CA ASN A 50 1.29 19.98 -2.05
C ASN A 50 2.53 19.43 -2.78
N VAL A 51 2.30 18.61 -3.80
CA VAL A 51 3.38 18.01 -4.59
C VAL A 51 3.89 18.95 -5.67
N ASP A 52 5.17 19.28 -5.61
CA ASP A 52 5.89 20.00 -6.68
C ASP A 52 6.18 19.08 -7.88
N THR A 53 6.81 19.62 -8.92
CA THR A 53 7.04 18.93 -10.20
C THR A 53 8.07 17.79 -10.17
N SER A 54 8.88 17.67 -9.11
CA SER A 54 10.02 16.73 -9.02
C SER A 54 9.73 15.43 -8.23
N PHE A 55 8.47 15.02 -8.13
CA PHE A 55 8.08 13.85 -7.34
C PHE A 55 8.74 12.55 -7.83
N ILE A 56 9.39 11.84 -6.91
CA ILE A 56 9.93 10.49 -7.13
C ILE A 56 9.19 9.52 -6.21
N CYS A 57 8.54 8.51 -6.78
CA CYS A 57 7.80 7.53 -6.00
C CYS A 57 8.73 6.55 -5.26
N ILE A 58 8.24 5.99 -4.15
CA ILE A 58 8.94 4.98 -3.33
C ILE A 58 9.30 3.74 -4.16
N MET A 59 8.57 3.48 -5.26
CA MET A 59 8.86 2.38 -6.18
C MET A 59 10.20 2.54 -6.91
N CYS A 60 10.72 3.76 -7.00
CA CYS A 60 12.02 4.10 -7.58
C CYS A 60 13.14 4.22 -6.55
N GLU A 61 12.83 4.24 -5.25
CA GLU A 61 13.86 4.26 -4.21
C GLU A 61 14.53 2.88 -4.06
N ASP A 62 15.86 2.86 -3.90
CA ASP A 62 16.58 1.66 -3.48
C ASP A 62 16.36 1.43 -1.98
N ILE A 63 15.55 0.43 -1.67
CA ILE A 63 15.18 0.08 -0.29
C ILE A 63 16.31 -0.62 0.46
N LYS A 64 17.25 -1.26 -0.24
CA LYS A 64 18.35 -2.00 0.39
C LYS A 64 19.22 -1.09 1.27
N LYS A 65 19.35 0.19 0.91
CA LYS A 65 20.10 1.17 1.72
C LYS A 65 19.47 1.39 3.09
N TYR A 66 18.13 1.30 3.20
CA TYR A 66 17.44 1.41 4.49
C TYR A 66 17.55 0.13 5.28
N SER A 67 17.37 -1.04 4.64
CA SER A 67 17.49 -2.36 5.28
C SER A 67 18.82 -2.56 6.00
N LYS A 68 19.94 -2.10 5.43
CA LYS A 68 21.27 -2.19 6.06
C LYS A 68 21.37 -1.45 7.40
N ASN A 69 20.55 -0.42 7.59
CA ASN A 69 20.56 0.43 8.78
C ASN A 69 19.59 -0.09 9.86
N VAL A 70 18.86 -1.18 9.58
CA VAL A 70 17.91 -1.82 10.49
C VAL A 70 18.57 -3.08 11.06
N GLN A 71 19.43 -2.92 12.07
CA GLN A 71 20.27 -4.01 12.59
C GLN A 71 19.85 -4.55 13.97
N ASN A 72 18.94 -3.89 14.70
CA ASN A 72 18.55 -4.29 16.05
C ASN A 72 17.12 -4.85 16.11
N ILE A 73 16.95 -6.01 16.76
CA ILE A 73 15.69 -6.79 16.89
C ILE A 73 14.51 -5.96 17.47
N ASN A 74 14.79 -4.91 18.22
CA ASN A 74 13.81 -4.07 18.91
C ASN A 74 13.64 -2.71 18.21
N ILE A 75 13.37 -2.75 16.90
CA ILE A 75 13.38 -1.56 16.05
C ILE A 75 12.24 -0.61 16.45
N SER A 76 12.59 0.51 17.09
CA SER A 76 11.69 1.65 17.21
C SER A 76 11.32 2.15 15.81
N PHE A 77 10.06 2.51 15.57
CA PHE A 77 9.55 2.92 14.26
C PHE A 77 10.17 4.25 13.75
N GLY A 78 11.41 4.19 13.27
CA GLY A 78 12.23 5.30 12.81
C GLY A 78 12.10 5.58 11.31
N PHE A 79 13.01 6.39 10.79
CA PHE A 79 12.98 6.84 9.39
C PHE A 79 13.18 5.70 8.39
N ASN A 80 14.14 4.80 8.64
CA ASN A 80 14.45 3.69 7.73
C ASN A 80 13.29 2.68 7.67
N GLU A 81 12.72 2.38 8.83
CA GLU A 81 11.59 1.49 9.02
C GLU A 81 10.36 2.04 8.30
N LYS A 82 10.08 3.34 8.48
CA LYS A 82 9.01 4.04 7.76
C LYS A 82 9.19 3.92 6.26
N LYS A 83 10.41 4.06 5.72
CA LYS A 83 10.67 3.90 4.27
C LYS A 83 10.43 2.47 3.79
N ILE A 84 10.87 1.46 4.53
CA ILE A 84 10.65 0.05 4.19
C ILE A 84 9.16 -0.31 4.25
N ILE A 85 8.46 0.08 5.32
CA ILE A 85 7.01 -0.14 5.46
C ILE A 85 6.23 0.61 4.38
N THR A 86 6.60 1.84 4.06
CA THR A 86 6.01 2.61 2.95
C THR A 86 6.15 1.83 1.65
N ARG A 87 7.33 1.25 1.39
CA ARG A 87 7.51 0.41 0.20
C ARG A 87 6.58 -0.79 0.22
N ILE A 88 6.60 -1.59 1.28
CA ILE A 88 5.78 -2.80 1.40
C ILE A 88 4.30 -2.47 1.18
N LEU A 89 3.80 -1.43 1.84
CA LEU A 89 2.41 -1.01 1.73
C LEU A 89 2.07 -0.58 0.30
N MET A 90 2.95 0.18 -0.36
CA MET A 90 2.74 0.60 -1.75
C MET A 90 2.83 -0.54 -2.75
N GLU A 91 3.71 -1.53 -2.52
CA GLU A 91 3.76 -2.77 -3.32
C GLU A 91 2.44 -3.53 -3.22
N LEU A 92 1.89 -3.69 -2.00
CA LEU A 92 0.60 -4.35 -1.81
C LEU A 92 -0.54 -3.60 -2.51
N TYR A 93 -0.63 -2.28 -2.35
CA TYR A 93 -1.64 -1.47 -3.06
C TYR A 93 -1.54 -1.59 -4.58
N CYS A 94 -0.33 -1.73 -5.14
CA CYS A 94 -0.12 -1.79 -6.59
C CYS A 94 -0.14 -3.20 -7.17
N LYS A 95 -0.19 -4.25 -6.35
CA LYS A 95 0.03 -5.64 -6.80
C LYS A 95 -1.19 -6.27 -7.47
N SER A 96 -2.39 -5.95 -7.00
CA SER A 96 -3.63 -6.62 -7.41
C SER A 96 -4.70 -5.62 -7.78
N GLU A 97 -5.38 -5.85 -8.90
CA GLU A 97 -6.57 -5.08 -9.29
C GLU A 97 -7.76 -5.36 -8.34
N ASN A 98 -7.72 -6.47 -7.60
CA ASN A 98 -8.72 -6.86 -6.61
C ASN A 98 -8.44 -6.35 -5.20
N ILE A 99 -7.61 -5.29 -5.06
CA ILE A 99 -7.25 -4.71 -3.77
C ILE A 99 -8.46 -4.21 -2.97
N GLU A 100 -9.59 -3.96 -3.62
CA GLU A 100 -10.78 -3.38 -2.99
C GLU A 100 -11.30 -4.20 -1.80
N LEU A 101 -11.19 -5.54 -1.87
CA LEU A 101 -11.60 -6.45 -0.78
C LEU A 101 -10.80 -6.29 0.51
N VAL A 102 -9.58 -5.78 0.43
CA VAL A 102 -8.66 -5.65 1.56
C VAL A 102 -8.38 -4.18 1.92
N LYS A 103 -8.94 -3.26 1.14
CA LYS A 103 -8.74 -1.81 1.31
C LYS A 103 -9.50 -1.27 2.51
N GLU A 104 -10.76 -1.64 2.67
CA GLU A 104 -11.60 -1.27 3.81
C GLU A 104 -12.27 -2.49 4.44
N CYS A 105 -12.56 -2.42 5.74
CA CYS A 105 -13.36 -3.47 6.38
C CYS A 105 -14.82 -3.40 5.91
N PRO A 106 -15.51 -4.54 5.78
CA PRO A 106 -16.94 -4.56 5.46
C PRO A 106 -17.77 -3.75 6.46
N ASN A 107 -18.87 -3.12 6.03
CA ASN A 107 -19.74 -2.43 6.98
C ASN A 107 -20.37 -3.45 7.98
N PRO A 108 -20.26 -3.26 9.31
CA PRO A 108 -20.77 -4.22 10.29
C PRO A 108 -22.28 -4.46 10.26
N GLN A 109 -23.07 -3.44 9.91
CA GLN A 109 -24.52 -3.56 9.80
C GLN A 109 -24.93 -4.36 8.56
N MET A 110 -24.18 -4.20 7.46
CA MET A 110 -24.42 -4.93 6.21
C MET A 110 -23.85 -6.35 6.22
N HIS A 111 -22.75 -6.57 6.95
CA HIS A 111 -22.03 -7.86 6.97
C HIS A 111 -21.88 -8.42 8.39
N PRO A 112 -22.96 -8.60 9.16
CA PRO A 112 -22.86 -9.05 10.56
C PRO A 112 -22.21 -10.43 10.70
N MET A 113 -22.36 -11.32 9.72
CA MET A 113 -21.74 -12.65 9.73
C MET A 113 -20.21 -12.60 9.62
N TYR A 114 -19.65 -11.58 8.95
CA TYR A 114 -18.20 -11.36 8.92
C TYR A 114 -17.69 -11.13 10.34
N TYR A 115 -18.34 -10.25 11.10
CA TYR A 115 -17.96 -9.93 12.47
C TYR A 115 -18.29 -11.02 13.50
N LYS A 116 -19.13 -12.00 13.16
CA LYS A 116 -19.29 -13.24 13.96
C LYS A 116 -18.11 -14.20 13.77
N LYS A 117 -17.53 -14.25 12.56
CA LYS A 117 -16.46 -15.19 12.21
C LYS A 117 -15.06 -14.60 12.43
N ILE A 118 -14.92 -13.29 12.25
CA ILE A 118 -13.64 -12.57 12.31
C ILE A 118 -13.60 -11.72 13.57
N SER A 119 -12.69 -12.08 14.49
CA SER A 119 -12.54 -11.44 15.80
C SER A 119 -11.77 -10.11 15.76
N GLN A 120 -10.82 -9.98 14.84
CA GLN A 120 -10.00 -8.77 14.68
C GLN A 120 -10.00 -8.31 13.22
N PRO A 121 -11.09 -7.66 12.75
CA PRO A 121 -11.14 -7.03 11.44
C PRO A 121 -9.95 -6.08 11.23
N MET A 122 -9.35 -6.14 10.05
CA MET A 122 -8.23 -5.28 9.66
C MET A 122 -8.29 -5.02 8.15
N SER A 123 -7.85 -3.84 7.73
CA SER A 123 -7.73 -3.44 6.33
C SER A 123 -6.48 -2.60 6.07
N LEU A 124 -6.09 -2.46 4.80
CA LEU A 124 -4.99 -1.59 4.40
C LEU A 124 -5.28 -0.12 4.76
N GLY A 125 -6.55 0.29 4.71
CA GLY A 125 -7.01 1.61 5.16
C GLY A 125 -6.88 1.81 6.67
N ASN A 126 -7.10 0.77 7.49
CA ASN A 126 -6.83 0.84 8.93
C ASN A 126 -5.33 1.03 9.20
N ILE A 127 -4.49 0.19 8.61
CA ILE A 127 -3.03 0.23 8.79
C ILE A 127 -2.47 1.57 8.34
N ARG A 128 -2.92 2.09 7.19
CA ARG A 128 -2.58 3.43 6.71
C ARG A 128 -2.85 4.50 7.77
N ARG A 129 -4.07 4.54 8.31
CA ARG A 129 -4.45 5.52 9.35
C ARG A 129 -3.62 5.35 10.62
N PHE A 130 -3.35 4.12 11.03
CA PHE A 130 -2.52 3.85 12.21
C PHE A 130 -1.06 4.29 12.03
N LEU A 131 -0.51 4.12 10.83
CA LEU A 131 0.82 4.63 10.51
C LEU A 131 0.85 6.17 10.49
N GLU A 132 -0.14 6.84 9.89
CA GLU A 132 -0.26 8.30 9.87
C GLU A 132 -0.40 8.88 11.30
N GLN A 133 -1.08 8.16 12.18
CA GLN A 133 -1.25 8.51 13.59
C GLN A 133 -0.09 8.04 14.49
N ASN A 134 0.98 7.45 13.92
CA ASN A 134 2.12 6.87 14.65
C ASN A 134 1.71 5.88 15.77
N ARG A 135 0.68 5.05 15.54
CA ARG A 135 0.19 4.08 16.54
C ARG A 135 1.02 2.81 16.64
N TYR A 136 1.93 2.58 15.70
CA TYR A 136 2.86 1.46 15.73
C TYR A 136 4.19 1.90 16.34
N ASP A 137 4.55 1.29 17.45
CA ASP A 137 5.84 1.46 18.13
C ASP A 137 6.94 0.57 17.52
N LYS A 138 6.55 -0.59 16.96
CA LYS A 138 7.46 -1.57 16.34
C LYS A 138 6.98 -2.04 14.97
N VAL A 139 7.95 -2.32 14.10
CA VAL A 139 7.73 -2.81 12.73
C VAL A 139 6.93 -4.10 12.69
N LYS A 140 7.19 -5.05 13.62
CA LYS A 140 6.50 -6.34 13.65
C LYS A 140 4.98 -6.23 13.77
N TYR A 141 4.48 -5.23 14.50
CA TYR A 141 3.03 -5.05 14.66
C TYR A 141 2.36 -4.62 13.35
N VAL A 142 3.06 -3.86 12.50
CA VAL A 142 2.59 -3.55 11.15
C VAL A 142 2.52 -4.81 10.31
N ILE A 143 3.56 -5.64 10.34
CA ILE A 143 3.61 -6.89 9.55
C ILE A 143 2.53 -7.88 10.00
N TRP A 144 2.31 -8.02 11.31
CA TRP A 144 1.24 -8.84 11.85
C TRP A 144 -0.14 -8.35 11.41
N ASP A 145 -0.41 -7.04 11.45
CA ASP A 145 -1.68 -6.51 10.97
C ASP A 145 -1.82 -6.67 9.45
N LEU A 146 -0.75 -6.52 8.67
CA LEU A 146 -0.76 -6.78 7.22
C LEU A 146 -1.10 -8.24 6.93
N SER A 147 -0.48 -9.19 7.62
CA SER A 147 -0.79 -10.62 7.45
C SER A 147 -2.21 -10.95 7.92
N LYS A 148 -2.69 -10.32 9.00
CA LYS A 148 -4.05 -10.49 9.52
C LYS A 148 -5.13 -10.12 8.50
N ILE A 149 -4.91 -9.11 7.65
CA ILE A 149 -5.84 -8.78 6.56
C ILE A 149 -6.09 -10.01 5.69
N PHE A 150 -5.02 -10.65 5.21
CA PHE A 150 -5.12 -11.81 4.32
C PHE A 150 -5.61 -13.05 5.08
N GLY A 151 -5.16 -13.24 6.32
CA GLY A 151 -5.65 -14.29 7.22
C GLY A 151 -7.16 -14.22 7.43
N ASN A 152 -7.70 -13.02 7.65
CA ASN A 152 -9.14 -12.82 7.80
C ASN A 152 -9.91 -13.17 6.52
N VAL A 153 -9.38 -12.85 5.34
CA VAL A 153 -10.00 -13.25 4.07
C VAL A 153 -10.01 -14.78 3.93
N MET A 154 -8.88 -15.43 4.21
CA MET A 154 -8.75 -16.89 4.13
C MET A 154 -9.59 -17.62 5.18
N ILE A 155 -9.79 -17.04 6.37
CA ILE A 155 -10.71 -17.58 7.36
C ILE A 155 -12.15 -17.43 6.87
N TYR A 156 -12.53 -16.24 6.37
CA TYR A 156 -13.91 -15.95 6.01
C TYR A 156 -14.38 -16.74 4.79
N LEU A 157 -13.57 -16.80 3.74
CA LEU A 157 -13.89 -17.42 2.45
C LEU A 157 -13.50 -18.91 2.38
N SER A 158 -14.07 -19.62 1.40
CA SER A 158 -13.69 -21.01 1.10
C SER A 158 -12.35 -21.06 0.35
N PRO A 159 -11.50 -22.10 0.54
CA PRO A 159 -10.31 -22.32 -0.29
C PRO A 159 -10.58 -22.41 -1.80
N SER A 160 -11.82 -22.74 -2.20
CA SER A 160 -12.25 -22.74 -3.60
C SER A 160 -12.52 -21.34 -4.16
N ASP A 161 -12.64 -20.32 -3.31
CA ASP A 161 -12.92 -18.94 -3.69
C ASP A 161 -11.68 -18.30 -4.36
N PRO A 162 -11.81 -17.63 -5.51
CA PRO A 162 -10.69 -16.92 -6.15
C PRO A 162 -10.00 -15.90 -5.23
N TYR A 163 -10.74 -15.24 -4.35
CA TYR A 163 -10.20 -14.24 -3.43
C TYR A 163 -9.43 -14.87 -2.27
N TYR A 164 -9.73 -16.11 -1.89
CA TYR A 164 -8.88 -16.87 -0.98
C TYR A 164 -7.47 -17.02 -1.58
N LYS A 165 -7.38 -17.41 -2.85
CA LYS A 165 -6.09 -17.61 -3.54
C LYS A 165 -5.31 -16.30 -3.65
N ILE A 166 -6.00 -15.21 -4.02
CA ILE A 166 -5.38 -13.87 -4.07
C ILE A 166 -4.86 -13.44 -2.69
N ALA A 167 -5.63 -13.68 -1.62
CA ALA A 167 -5.17 -13.38 -0.26
C ALA A 167 -3.92 -14.19 0.11
N ASN A 168 -3.89 -15.48 -0.23
CA ASN A 168 -2.71 -16.32 -0.01
C ASN A 168 -1.49 -15.80 -0.78
N GLU A 169 -1.64 -15.47 -2.06
CA GLU A 169 -0.57 -14.91 -2.89
C GLU A 169 -0.03 -13.57 -2.37
N LEU A 170 -0.91 -12.68 -1.89
CA LEU A 170 -0.52 -11.40 -1.29
C LEU A 170 0.19 -11.60 0.05
N ASN A 171 -0.22 -12.58 0.84
CA ASN A 171 0.46 -12.95 2.08
C ASN A 171 1.86 -13.50 1.79
N ASP A 172 2.00 -14.42 0.84
CA ASP A 172 3.32 -14.92 0.41
C ASP A 172 4.21 -13.80 -0.13
N TYR A 173 3.62 -12.87 -0.88
CA TYR A 173 4.34 -11.71 -1.40
C TYR A 173 4.81 -10.76 -0.29
N LEU A 174 3.98 -10.53 0.73
CA LEU A 174 4.36 -9.80 1.94
C LEU A 174 5.58 -10.45 2.61
N PHE A 175 5.53 -11.74 2.89
CA PHE A 175 6.63 -12.43 3.58
C PHE A 175 7.92 -12.46 2.75
N LYS A 176 7.84 -12.60 1.42
CA LYS A 176 9.01 -12.44 0.53
C LYS A 176 9.64 -11.05 0.63
N MET A 177 8.84 -9.99 0.76
CA MET A 177 9.36 -8.63 0.96
C MET A 177 9.96 -8.45 2.35
N VAL A 178 9.36 -9.04 3.39
CA VAL A 178 9.87 -9.00 4.76
C VAL A 178 11.22 -9.72 4.85
N GLU A 179 11.33 -10.95 4.34
CA GLU A 179 12.60 -11.69 4.30
C GLU A 179 13.69 -10.89 3.56
N LYS A 180 13.33 -10.25 2.44
CA LYS A 180 14.27 -9.48 1.62
C LYS A 180 14.74 -8.18 2.28
N TRP A 181 13.86 -7.46 2.98
CA TRP A 181 14.15 -6.09 3.44
C TRP A 181 14.27 -5.95 4.96
N LEU A 182 13.83 -6.95 5.71
CA LEU A 182 13.83 -7.02 7.17
C LEU A 182 14.26 -8.43 7.63
N PRO A 183 15.41 -8.96 7.18
CA PRO A 183 15.80 -10.36 7.41
C PRO A 183 15.99 -10.73 8.88
N ASN A 184 16.22 -9.74 9.77
CA ASN A 184 16.42 -9.94 11.20
C ASN A 184 15.14 -9.67 12.02
N LEU A 185 14.00 -9.48 11.37
CA LEU A 185 12.73 -9.27 12.06
C LEU A 185 12.17 -10.60 12.57
N GLU A 186 12.10 -10.74 13.88
CA GLU A 186 11.41 -11.86 14.53
C GLU A 186 9.90 -11.61 14.51
N LEU A 187 9.17 -12.51 13.83
CA LEU A 187 7.71 -12.47 13.68
C LEU A 187 7.00 -13.50 14.55
#